data_AF-A0A7S4VIW2-F1
#
_entry.id   AF-A0A7S4VIW2-F1
#
_cell.length_a   1.000
_cell.length_b   1.000
_cell.length_c   1.000
_cell.angle_alpha   90.00
_cell.angle_beta   90.00
_cell.angle_gamma   90.00
#
_symmetry.space_group_name_H-M   'P 1'
#
loop_
_entity.id
_entity.type
_entity.pdbx_description
1 polymer ?
#
loop_
_entity_poly.entity_id
_entity_poly.type
_entity_poly.pdbx_seq_one_letter_code
_entity_poly.pdbx_strand_id
1 'polypeptide(L)'
;MSSNNLTNDNNNSNRDNAIIDLSVSGTTFTVPRSILTDRQWMLSNIASDHANSDEDIKTVPWGTFHNGKYFIDTDPKAFRWILHFIRHGSLPRGVFESSIEADALLDVADYLCYEELVTYICGERKEVMEYEERVLKLEREHSTKVKQMNKRYRELIKCVAMRARVDSMRRKFRGPVVGPLGAYLKIVEGKEHLAEIAETAIGHGLGHFVVTNGEDRALFMKLRQDVNCSSRECGVLQLVSRIRHTLSNTILFF
;
A
#
# COMPACT_ATOMS: atom_id res chain seq x y z
N MET A 1 -7.38 49.78 61.60
CA MET A 1 -7.34 50.48 60.30
C MET A 1 -6.94 49.45 59.26
N SER A 2 -7.95 48.77 58.71
CA SER A 2 -7.77 47.84 57.59
C SER A 2 -8.45 48.49 56.40
N SER A 3 -7.65 48.94 55.44
CA SER A 3 -8.15 49.49 54.18
C SER A 3 -7.95 48.45 53.09
N ASN A 4 -9.08 48.01 52.56
CA ASN A 4 -9.23 47.12 51.41
C ASN A 4 -8.66 47.77 50.14
N ASN A 5 -7.91 47.01 49.34
CA ASN A 5 -7.71 47.29 47.92
C ASN A 5 -8.26 46.11 47.12
N LEU A 6 -9.54 46.21 46.76
CA LEU A 6 -10.28 45.30 45.88
C LEU A 6 -10.71 46.12 44.67
N THR A 7 -9.79 46.39 43.75
CA THR A 7 -10.09 46.94 42.41
C THR A 7 -8.90 46.70 41.48
N ASN A 8 -8.83 45.54 40.81
CA ASN A 8 -8.13 45.47 39.52
C ASN A 8 -8.49 44.32 38.56
N ASP A 9 -9.52 43.52 38.82
CA ASP A 9 -9.83 42.36 37.96
C ASP A 9 -10.82 42.65 36.82
N ASN A 10 -11.45 43.83 36.78
CA ASN A 10 -12.48 44.15 35.77
C ASN A 10 -11.92 44.72 34.45
N ASN A 11 -10.63 45.03 34.33
CA ASN A 11 -10.05 45.62 33.12
C ASN A 11 -9.42 44.59 32.16
N ASN A 12 -9.10 43.38 32.64
CA ASN A 12 -8.48 42.35 31.79
C ASN A 12 -9.48 41.58 30.94
N SER A 13 -10.68 41.31 31.47
CA SER A 13 -11.73 40.56 30.77
C SER A 13 -12.26 41.25 29.51
N ASN A 14 -12.10 42.57 29.39
CA ASN A 14 -12.53 43.32 28.20
C ASN A 14 -11.45 43.34 27.09
N ARG A 15 -10.18 43.08 27.43
CA ARG A 15 -9.06 43.08 26.47
C ARG A 15 -8.94 41.75 25.70
N ASP A 16 -9.36 40.65 26.31
CA ASP A 16 -9.32 39.32 25.68
C ASP A 16 -10.37 39.16 24.56
N ASN A 17 -11.43 39.97 24.61
CA ASN A 17 -12.44 40.08 23.56
C ASN A 17 -12.08 41.10 22.46
N ALA A 18 -10.92 41.75 22.53
CA ALA A 18 -10.50 42.69 21.51
C ALA A 18 -10.35 41.99 20.15
N ILE A 19 -10.80 42.65 19.09
CA ILE A 19 -10.68 42.16 17.72
C ILE A 19 -9.36 42.68 17.13
N ILE A 20 -8.59 41.78 16.51
CA ILE A 20 -7.31 42.07 15.86
C ILE A 20 -7.43 41.75 14.37
N ASP A 21 -6.97 42.68 13.53
CA ASP A 21 -6.86 42.48 12.10
C ASP A 21 -5.43 42.08 11.71
N LEU A 22 -5.31 40.93 11.05
CA LEU A 22 -4.08 40.38 10.49
C LEU A 22 -4.11 40.53 8.97
N SER A 23 -3.03 41.00 8.36
CA SER A 23 -2.85 41.09 6.91
C SER A 23 -1.88 40.01 6.46
N VAL A 24 -2.38 38.93 5.86
CA VAL A 24 -1.59 37.77 5.43
C VAL A 24 -1.40 37.82 3.92
N SER A 25 -0.20 38.23 3.49
CA SER A 25 0.16 38.48 2.08
C SER A 25 -0.95 39.21 1.28
N GLY A 26 -1.54 40.24 1.91
CA GLY A 26 -2.61 41.07 1.33
C GLY A 26 -4.04 40.64 1.64
N THR A 27 -4.24 39.44 2.21
CA THR A 27 -5.57 38.97 2.66
C THR A 27 -5.80 39.36 4.11
N THR A 28 -6.90 40.07 4.41
CA THR A 28 -7.22 40.43 5.80
C THR A 28 -7.97 39.31 6.51
N PHE A 29 -7.50 38.94 7.70
CA PHE A 29 -8.16 38.04 8.64
C PHE A 29 -8.48 38.80 9.93
N THR A 30 -9.75 38.79 10.32
CA THR A 30 -10.21 39.40 11.57
C THR A 30 -10.42 38.31 12.60
N VAL A 31 -9.71 38.39 13.73
CA VAL A 31 -9.73 37.37 14.79
C VAL A 31 -9.85 38.00 16.17
N PRO A 32 -10.56 37.37 17.12
CA PRO A 32 -10.48 37.77 18.51
C PRO A 32 -9.07 37.50 19.06
N ARG A 33 -8.61 38.39 19.94
CA ARG A 33 -7.31 38.31 20.60
C ARG A 33 -7.12 37.01 21.36
N SER A 34 -8.19 36.50 21.97
CA SER A 34 -8.21 35.23 22.71
C SER A 34 -7.66 34.07 21.89
N ILE A 35 -7.92 34.00 20.58
CA ILE A 35 -7.42 32.94 19.68
C ILE A 35 -5.89 33.02 19.51
N LEU A 36 -5.31 34.22 19.63
CA LEU A 36 -3.87 34.42 19.47
C LEU A 36 -3.12 34.22 20.79
N THR A 37 -3.74 34.51 21.95
CA THR A 37 -3.12 34.36 23.28
C THR A 37 -3.08 32.93 23.82
N ASP A 38 -3.94 32.04 23.34
CA ASP A 38 -4.26 30.79 24.05
C ASP A 38 -3.18 29.70 23.99
N ARG A 39 -2.11 29.87 23.20
CA ARG A 39 -1.11 28.81 22.95
C ARG A 39 0.32 29.37 22.90
N GLN A 40 1.34 28.51 23.03
CA GLN A 40 2.74 28.91 22.80
C GLN A 40 3.08 28.73 21.32
N TRP A 41 2.93 29.79 20.54
CA TRP A 41 3.28 29.82 19.12
C TRP A 41 3.59 31.26 18.72
N MET A 42 4.10 31.47 17.51
CA MET A 42 4.65 32.76 17.11
C MET A 42 3.64 33.92 17.27
N LEU A 43 2.35 33.68 16.99
CA LEU A 43 1.32 34.73 17.06
C LEU A 43 0.93 35.17 18.49
N SER A 44 1.34 34.46 19.52
CA SER A 44 1.03 34.83 20.92
C SER A 44 1.76 36.10 21.37
N ASN A 45 2.86 36.43 20.68
CA ASN A 45 3.58 37.68 20.89
C ASN A 45 2.80 38.90 20.38
N ILE A 46 2.09 38.78 19.24
CA ILE A 46 1.16 39.82 18.75
C ILE A 46 0.08 40.10 19.79
N ALA A 47 -0.42 39.03 20.38
CA ALA A 47 -1.46 39.07 21.39
C ALA A 47 -0.93 39.58 22.76
N SER A 48 0.38 39.77 22.92
CA SER A 48 1.00 40.39 24.10
C SER A 48 1.34 41.86 23.84
N ASP A 49 1.80 42.20 22.63
CA ASP A 49 2.19 43.56 22.22
C ASP A 49 1.01 44.56 22.28
N HIS A 50 -0.21 44.14 21.94
CA HIS A 50 -1.40 45.01 22.06
C HIS A 50 -1.88 45.26 23.51
N ALA A 51 -1.21 44.75 24.56
CA ALA A 51 -1.63 44.93 25.96
C ALA A 51 -0.98 46.14 26.63
N ASN A 52 0.16 46.57 26.08
CA ASN A 52 0.95 47.69 26.58
C ASN A 52 0.72 48.88 25.64
N SER A 53 -0.20 49.75 26.03
CA SER A 53 -0.36 51.06 25.40
C SER A 53 0.87 51.91 25.70
N ASP A 54 1.42 52.48 24.63
CA ASP A 54 2.42 53.53 24.57
C ASP A 54 3.90 53.14 24.82
N GLU A 55 4.68 53.36 23.76
CA GLU A 55 6.13 53.60 23.68
C GLU A 55 7.15 52.50 23.36
N ASP A 56 6.86 51.20 23.38
CA ASP A 56 7.82 50.21 22.85
C ASP A 56 7.12 49.02 22.17
N ILE A 57 6.67 49.21 20.92
CA ILE A 57 6.35 48.07 20.04
C ILE A 57 7.68 47.36 19.77
N LYS A 58 7.97 46.32 20.54
CA LYS A 58 9.05 45.39 20.20
C LYS A 58 8.71 44.80 18.84
N THR A 59 9.49 45.15 17.83
CA THR A 59 9.37 44.57 16.49
C THR A 59 9.49 43.07 16.60
N VAL A 60 8.37 42.35 16.52
CA VAL A 60 8.39 40.91 16.29
C VAL A 60 9.04 40.69 14.90
N PRO A 61 10.06 39.82 14.76
CA PRO A 61 10.90 39.72 13.56
C PRO A 61 10.17 39.46 12.24
N TRP A 62 8.91 39.04 12.31
CA TRP A 62 8.11 38.46 11.25
C TRP A 62 6.79 39.23 11.05
N GLY A 63 6.58 40.30 11.81
CA GLY A 63 5.34 41.08 11.81
C GLY A 63 5.62 42.57 11.75
N THR A 64 5.26 43.21 10.64
CA THR A 64 5.25 44.69 10.60
C THR A 64 3.87 45.17 10.98
N PHE A 65 3.76 45.99 12.03
CA PHE A 65 2.52 46.70 12.31
C PHE A 65 2.41 47.88 11.35
N HIS A 66 1.47 47.82 10.40
CA HIS A 66 1.26 48.85 9.40
C HIS A 66 -0.23 49.15 9.24
N ASN A 67 -0.61 50.43 9.32
CA ASN A 67 -1.99 50.91 9.20
C ASN A 67 -3.00 50.20 10.12
N GLY A 68 -2.61 49.91 11.36
CA GLY A 68 -3.48 49.26 12.34
C GLY A 68 -3.57 47.74 12.21
N LYS A 69 -2.76 47.11 11.34
CA LYS A 69 -2.77 45.66 11.09
C LYS A 69 -1.38 45.06 11.21
N TYR A 70 -1.31 43.81 11.67
CA TYR A 70 -0.08 43.03 11.63
C TYR A 70 0.08 42.36 10.29
N PHE A 71 1.17 42.64 9.58
CA PHE A 71 1.49 41.99 8.32
C PHE A 71 2.22 40.66 8.56
N ILE A 72 1.76 39.57 7.95
CA ILE A 72 2.37 38.23 7.98
C ILE A 72 2.62 37.83 6.52
N ASP A 73 3.86 37.55 6.17
CA ASP A 73 4.22 37.15 4.81
C ASP A 73 4.13 35.63 4.65
N THR A 74 2.92 35.11 4.45
CA THR A 74 2.69 33.68 4.26
C THR A 74 1.46 33.40 3.42
N ASP A 75 1.29 32.15 2.98
CA ASP A 75 0.14 31.78 2.15
C ASP A 75 -1.19 31.93 2.93
N PRO A 76 -2.12 32.78 2.45
CA PRO A 76 -3.38 33.04 3.15
C PRO A 76 -4.30 31.82 3.17
N LYS A 77 -4.18 30.86 2.24
CA LYS A 77 -5.01 29.65 2.26
C LYS A 77 -4.56 28.70 3.38
N ALA A 78 -3.26 28.45 3.50
CA ALA A 78 -2.68 27.71 4.62
C ALA A 78 -3.02 28.40 5.95
N PHE A 79 -2.85 29.71 6.03
CA PHE A 79 -3.15 30.46 7.25
C PHE A 79 -4.62 30.34 7.70
N ARG A 80 -5.57 30.30 6.75
CA ARG A 80 -6.98 30.02 7.05
C ARG A 80 -7.16 28.70 7.79
N TRP A 81 -6.44 27.65 7.39
CA TRP A 81 -6.51 26.34 8.04
C TRP A 81 -5.83 26.31 9.40
N ILE A 82 -4.77 27.10 9.59
CA ILE A 82 -4.17 27.33 10.92
C ILE A 82 -5.20 27.93 11.86
N LEU A 83 -5.88 29.01 11.44
CA LEU A 83 -6.96 29.62 12.23
C LEU A 83 -8.13 28.66 12.49
N HIS A 84 -8.44 27.79 11.53
CA HIS A 84 -9.45 26.76 11.73
C HIS A 84 -9.02 25.77 12.82
N PHE A 85 -7.79 25.27 12.75
CA PHE A 85 -7.27 24.33 13.72
C PHE A 85 -7.23 24.92 15.14
N ILE A 86 -6.84 26.18 15.30
CA ILE A 86 -6.81 26.83 16.62
C ILE A 86 -8.22 26.92 17.23
N ARG A 87 -9.23 27.23 16.40
CA ARG A 87 -10.63 27.34 16.85
C ARG A 87 -11.25 26.01 17.26
N HIS A 88 -10.87 24.92 16.58
CA HIS A 88 -11.59 23.65 16.66
C HIS A 88 -10.75 22.49 17.20
N GLY A 89 -9.44 22.67 17.37
CA GLY A 89 -8.48 21.61 17.72
C GLY A 89 -8.33 20.51 16.68
N SER A 90 -8.87 20.71 15.46
CA SER A 90 -8.88 19.70 14.39
C SER A 90 -9.08 20.34 13.02
N LEU A 91 -8.65 19.63 11.98
CA LEU A 91 -8.94 19.97 10.59
C LEU A 91 -10.11 19.11 10.07
N PRO A 92 -11.01 19.66 9.24
CA PRO A 92 -12.04 18.86 8.59
C PRO A 92 -11.42 17.72 7.76
N ARG A 93 -12.17 16.63 7.59
CA ARG A 93 -11.72 15.53 6.71
C ARG A 93 -11.71 15.99 5.26
N GLY A 94 -10.64 15.65 4.53
CA GLY A 94 -10.49 16.01 3.13
C GLY A 94 -10.17 17.50 2.89
N VAL A 95 -9.65 18.20 3.90
CA VAL A 95 -9.15 19.58 3.77
C VAL A 95 -8.07 19.72 2.71
N PHE A 96 -7.27 18.66 2.54
CA PHE A 96 -6.22 18.60 1.55
C PHE A 96 -6.74 17.82 0.36
N GLU A 97 -6.87 18.49 -0.79
CA GLU A 97 -7.19 17.86 -2.07
C GLU A 97 -5.95 17.19 -2.66
N SER A 98 -4.75 17.61 -2.24
CA SER A 98 -3.47 17.07 -2.69
C SER A 98 -2.42 17.06 -1.58
N SER A 99 -1.35 16.28 -1.77
CA SER A 99 -0.19 16.29 -0.88
C SER A 99 0.49 17.66 -0.83
N ILE A 100 0.46 18.41 -1.93
CA ILE A 100 1.06 19.74 -2.05
C ILE A 100 0.41 20.73 -1.09
N GLU A 101 -0.91 20.65 -0.90
CA GLU A 101 -1.63 21.52 0.03
C GLU A 101 -1.33 21.18 1.50
N ALA A 102 -1.14 19.89 1.81
CA ALA A 102 -0.72 19.47 3.14
C ALA A 102 0.73 19.90 3.43
N ASP A 103 1.62 19.80 2.45
CA ASP A 103 3.01 20.27 2.55
C ASP A 103 3.05 21.79 2.73
N ALA A 104 2.27 22.56 1.96
CA ALA A 104 2.17 24.00 2.13
C ALA A 104 1.66 24.40 3.52
N LEU A 105 0.67 23.68 4.08
CA LEU A 105 0.22 23.94 5.45
C LEU A 105 1.28 23.59 6.49
N LEU A 106 2.02 22.50 6.29
CA LEU A 106 3.14 22.11 7.16
C LEU A 106 4.21 23.20 7.18
N ASP A 107 4.61 23.71 6.01
CA ASP A 107 5.63 24.77 5.90
C ASP A 107 5.20 26.04 6.65
N VAL A 108 3.93 26.44 6.53
CA VAL A 108 3.41 27.61 7.28
C VAL A 108 3.29 27.33 8.77
N ALA A 109 2.87 26.13 9.17
CA ALA A 109 2.79 25.74 10.57
C ALA A 109 4.17 25.72 11.23
N ASP A 110 5.19 25.22 10.53
CA ASP A 110 6.58 25.21 10.97
C ASP A 110 7.14 26.64 11.06
N TYR A 111 6.91 27.48 10.05
CA TYR A 111 7.29 28.89 10.05
C TYR A 111 6.70 29.67 11.24
N LEU A 112 5.46 29.37 11.63
CA LEU A 112 4.79 29.98 12.78
C LEU A 112 5.08 29.27 14.11
N CYS A 113 5.98 28.28 14.11
CA CYS A 113 6.36 27.47 15.25
C CYS A 113 5.14 26.83 15.95
N TYR A 114 4.18 26.31 15.18
CA TYR A 114 2.99 25.66 15.72
C TYR A 114 3.11 24.13 15.75
N GLU A 115 3.91 23.64 16.70
CA GLU A 115 4.31 22.22 16.81
C GLU A 115 3.14 21.23 16.90
N GLU A 116 2.04 21.62 17.57
CA GLU A 116 0.85 20.78 17.73
C GLU A 116 0.19 20.48 16.38
N LEU A 117 0.08 21.49 15.51
CA LEU A 117 -0.46 21.33 14.17
C LEU A 117 0.49 20.52 13.28
N VAL A 118 1.80 20.75 13.38
CA VAL A 118 2.81 19.94 12.66
C VAL A 118 2.68 18.47 13.05
N THR A 119 2.58 18.18 14.35
CA THR A 119 2.40 16.81 14.87
C THR A 119 1.09 16.19 14.36
N TYR A 120 0.00 16.95 14.38
CA TYR A 120 -1.30 16.51 13.89
C TYR A 120 -1.26 16.13 12.41
N ILE A 121 -0.74 17.01 11.53
CA ILE A 121 -0.69 16.76 10.09
C ILE A 121 0.26 15.58 9.78
N CYS A 122 1.41 15.50 10.45
CA CYS A 122 2.34 14.38 10.30
C CYS A 122 1.72 13.04 10.72
N GLY A 123 0.90 13.02 11.78
CA GLY A 123 0.17 11.84 12.22
C GLY A 123 -0.82 11.34 11.17
N GLU A 124 -1.67 12.21 10.65
CA GLU A 124 -2.64 11.89 9.59
C GLU A 124 -1.95 11.39 8.31
N ARG A 125 -0.80 11.98 7.94
CA ARG A 125 -0.01 11.52 6.78
C ARG A 125 0.56 10.11 6.95
N LYS A 126 0.93 9.74 8.17
CA LYS A 126 1.53 8.42 8.44
C LYS A 126 0.55 7.30 8.11
N GLU A 127 -0.71 7.44 8.48
CA GLU A 127 -1.75 6.44 8.18
C GLU A 127 -1.98 6.28 6.68
N VAL A 128 -1.97 7.39 5.94
CA VAL A 128 -2.11 7.38 4.48
C VAL A 128 -0.92 6.70 3.81
N MET A 129 0.31 7.03 4.21
CA MET A 129 1.51 6.39 3.67
C MET A 129 1.55 4.88 3.94
N GLU A 130 1.16 4.45 5.16
CA GLU A 130 1.08 3.03 5.50
C GLU A 130 -0.01 2.29 4.70
N TYR A 131 -1.11 2.97 4.34
CA TYR A 131 -2.12 2.42 3.46
C TYR A 131 -1.60 2.28 2.02
N GLU A 132 -0.98 3.32 1.47
CA GLU A 132 -0.41 3.31 0.12
C GLU A 132 0.66 2.22 -0.05
N GLU A 133 1.54 2.04 0.95
CA GLU A 133 2.52 0.96 0.94
C GLU A 133 1.87 -0.43 0.91
N ARG A 134 0.79 -0.62 1.69
CA ARG A 134 0.01 -1.87 1.67
C ARG A 134 -0.64 -2.11 0.32
N VAL A 135 -1.20 -1.08 -0.32
CA VAL A 135 -1.79 -1.18 -1.66
C VAL A 135 -0.73 -1.59 -2.68
N LEU A 136 0.43 -0.93 -2.70
CA LEU A 136 1.54 -1.27 -3.59
C LEU A 136 2.02 -2.71 -3.39
N LYS A 137 2.08 -3.18 -2.15
CA LYS A 137 2.44 -4.57 -1.84
C LYS A 137 1.41 -5.55 -2.42
N LEU A 138 0.12 -5.30 -2.20
CA LEU A 138 -0.97 -6.13 -2.71
C LEU A 138 -0.99 -6.18 -4.24
N GLU A 139 -0.75 -5.05 -4.91
CA GLU A 139 -0.69 -5.01 -6.39
C GLU A 139 0.47 -5.85 -6.95
N ARG A 140 1.63 -5.82 -6.30
CA ARG A 140 2.78 -6.67 -6.67
C ARG A 140 2.44 -8.15 -6.48
N GLU A 141 1.85 -8.52 -5.36
CA GLU A 141 1.42 -9.90 -5.08
C GLU A 141 0.34 -10.38 -6.05
N HIS A 142 -0.62 -9.53 -6.40
CA HIS A 142 -1.64 -9.85 -7.39
C HIS A 142 -1.01 -10.07 -8.78
N SER A 143 -0.09 -9.19 -9.19
CA SER A 143 0.63 -9.30 -10.47
C SER A 143 1.41 -10.62 -10.59
N THR A 144 2.10 -11.05 -9.54
CA THR A 144 2.85 -12.33 -9.55
C THR A 144 1.91 -13.53 -9.62
N LYS A 145 0.81 -13.54 -8.84
CA LYS A 145 -0.21 -14.60 -8.88
C LYS A 145 -0.84 -14.72 -10.27
N VAL A 146 -1.19 -13.60 -10.91
CA VAL A 146 -1.75 -13.60 -12.28
C VAL A 146 -0.74 -14.16 -13.29
N LYS A 147 0.54 -13.77 -13.21
CA LYS A 147 1.58 -14.32 -14.08
C LYS A 147 1.75 -15.84 -13.90
N GLN A 148 1.73 -16.32 -12.65
CA GLN A 148 1.83 -17.74 -12.33
C GLN A 148 0.61 -18.52 -12.84
N MET A 149 -0.59 -17.98 -12.64
CA MET A 149 -1.84 -18.56 -13.14
C MET A 149 -1.83 -18.66 -14.68
N ASN A 150 -1.47 -17.58 -15.37
CA ASN A 150 -1.38 -17.55 -16.84
C ASN A 150 -0.32 -18.51 -17.39
N LYS A 151 0.74 -18.77 -16.63
CA LYS A 151 1.73 -19.80 -16.97
C LYS A 151 1.10 -21.21 -16.87
N ARG A 152 0.46 -21.54 -15.74
CA ARG A 152 -0.23 -22.82 -15.53
C ARG A 152 -1.31 -23.08 -16.58
N TYR A 153 -2.09 -22.06 -16.93
CA TYR A 153 -3.14 -22.18 -17.95
C TYR A 153 -2.58 -22.49 -19.35
N ARG A 154 -1.46 -21.85 -19.73
CA ARG A 154 -0.76 -22.15 -21.00
C ARG A 154 -0.21 -23.58 -21.02
N GLU A 155 0.37 -24.04 -19.91
CA GLU A 155 0.86 -25.42 -19.77
C GLU A 155 -0.29 -26.44 -19.87
N LEU A 156 -1.44 -26.13 -19.26
CA LEU A 156 -2.64 -26.97 -19.30
C LEU A 156 -3.19 -27.12 -20.72
N ILE A 157 -3.34 -26.01 -21.47
CA ILE A 157 -3.82 -26.05 -22.86
C ILE A 157 -2.94 -26.98 -23.71
N LYS A 158 -1.63 -26.87 -23.58
CA LYS A 158 -0.68 -27.73 -24.29
C LYS A 158 -0.82 -29.20 -23.90
N CYS A 159 -1.00 -29.51 -22.62
CA CYS A 159 -1.23 -30.88 -22.16
C CYS A 159 -2.52 -31.48 -22.74
N VAL A 160 -3.59 -30.68 -22.82
CA VAL A 160 -4.86 -31.11 -23.43
C VAL A 160 -4.69 -31.38 -24.92
N ALA A 161 -4.03 -30.47 -25.65
CA ALA A 161 -3.72 -30.65 -27.07
C ALA A 161 -2.84 -31.89 -27.31
N MET A 162 -1.82 -32.11 -26.47
CA MET A 162 -0.96 -33.28 -26.52
C MET A 162 -1.74 -34.58 -26.31
N ARG A 163 -2.63 -34.62 -25.30
CA ARG A 163 -3.50 -35.77 -25.05
C ARG A 163 -4.36 -36.10 -26.27
N ALA A 164 -5.03 -35.11 -26.84
CA ALA A 164 -5.84 -35.28 -28.04
C ALA A 164 -5.01 -35.85 -29.21
N ARG A 165 -3.76 -35.37 -29.36
CA ARG A 165 -2.85 -35.86 -30.39
C ARG A 165 -2.39 -37.31 -30.15
N VAL A 166 -2.05 -37.66 -28.92
CA VAL A 166 -1.73 -39.04 -28.52
C VAL A 166 -2.91 -39.97 -28.79
N ASP A 167 -4.12 -39.56 -28.41
CA ASP A 167 -5.34 -40.34 -28.63
C ASP A 167 -5.61 -40.55 -30.14
N SER A 168 -5.38 -39.53 -30.97
CA SER A 168 -5.52 -39.63 -32.44
C SER A 168 -4.56 -40.63 -33.08
N MET A 169 -3.39 -40.83 -32.47
CA MET A 169 -2.34 -41.73 -32.98
C MET A 169 -2.17 -42.99 -32.13
N ARG A 170 -3.13 -43.30 -31.27
CA ARG A 170 -3.03 -44.39 -30.29
C ARG A 170 -2.70 -45.75 -30.92
N ARG A 171 -3.19 -46.01 -32.14
CA ARG A 171 -2.94 -47.24 -32.90
C ARG A 171 -1.52 -47.35 -33.47
N LYS A 172 -0.77 -46.24 -33.54
CA LYS A 172 0.61 -46.21 -34.05
C LYS A 172 1.64 -46.54 -32.97
N PHE A 173 1.27 -46.43 -31.70
CA PHE A 173 2.12 -46.84 -30.60
C PHE A 173 2.14 -48.37 -30.50
N ARG A 174 3.34 -48.93 -30.27
CA ARG A 174 3.52 -50.38 -30.12
C ARG A 174 3.07 -50.89 -28.75
N GLY A 175 3.15 -50.05 -27.72
CA GLY A 175 2.64 -50.35 -26.40
C GLY A 175 1.69 -49.29 -25.85
N PRO A 176 1.15 -49.51 -24.64
CA PRO A 176 0.23 -48.57 -24.01
C PRO A 176 0.93 -47.24 -23.70
N VAL A 177 0.24 -46.14 -24.02
CA VAL A 177 0.63 -44.79 -23.60
C VAL A 177 -0.36 -44.31 -22.56
N VAL A 178 0.14 -43.91 -21.39
CA VAL A 178 -0.68 -43.45 -20.26
C VAL A 178 -0.32 -42.01 -19.93
N GLY A 179 -1.26 -41.09 -20.07
CA GLY A 179 -1.04 -39.72 -19.62
C GLY A 179 -2.13 -38.74 -20.08
N PRO A 180 -2.05 -37.47 -19.65
CA PRO A 180 -1.13 -36.99 -18.61
C PRO A 180 -1.42 -37.63 -17.25
N LEU A 181 -0.41 -37.88 -16.41
CA LEU A 181 -0.57 -38.55 -15.11
C LEU A 181 -1.62 -37.89 -14.21
N GLY A 182 -1.73 -36.57 -14.25
CA GLY A 182 -2.72 -35.80 -13.50
C GLY A 182 -4.18 -36.14 -13.85
N ALA A 183 -4.44 -36.67 -15.04
CA ALA A 183 -5.78 -37.13 -15.42
C ALA A 183 -6.20 -38.42 -14.69
N TYR A 184 -5.26 -39.14 -14.08
CA TYR A 184 -5.48 -40.39 -13.35
C TYR A 184 -5.40 -40.21 -11.83
N LEU A 185 -5.05 -39.00 -11.36
CA LEU A 185 -5.00 -38.66 -9.95
C LEU A 185 -6.25 -37.89 -9.54
N LYS A 186 -7.04 -38.47 -8.63
CA LYS A 186 -8.15 -37.78 -8.00
C LYS A 186 -7.66 -37.14 -6.70
N ILE A 187 -7.54 -35.82 -6.70
CA ILE A 187 -7.23 -35.05 -5.50
C ILE A 187 -8.54 -34.83 -4.75
N VAL A 188 -8.56 -35.17 -3.47
CA VAL A 188 -9.70 -34.88 -2.59
C VAL A 188 -9.66 -33.39 -2.25
N GLU A 189 -10.82 -32.74 -2.27
CA GLU A 189 -10.96 -31.33 -1.88
C GLU A 189 -10.37 -31.10 -0.48
N GLY A 190 -9.55 -30.06 -0.32
CA GLY A 190 -8.80 -29.77 0.90
C GLY A 190 -7.48 -30.55 1.05
N LYS A 191 -7.13 -31.41 0.09
CA LYS A 191 -5.85 -32.15 0.05
C LYS A 191 -4.95 -31.75 -1.12
N GLU A 192 -5.05 -30.50 -1.57
CA GLU A 192 -4.29 -29.96 -2.70
C GLU A 192 -2.77 -30.02 -2.46
N HIS A 193 -2.33 -29.90 -1.20
CA HIS A 193 -0.93 -30.05 -0.81
C HIS A 193 -0.35 -31.44 -1.15
N LEU A 194 -1.17 -32.50 -1.16
CA LEU A 194 -0.72 -33.84 -1.57
C LEU A 194 -0.43 -33.91 -3.07
N ALA A 195 -1.18 -33.14 -3.88
CA ALA A 195 -0.90 -33.01 -5.29
C ALA A 195 0.45 -32.32 -5.52
N GLU A 196 0.74 -31.27 -4.74
CA GLU A 196 2.02 -30.55 -4.80
C GLU A 196 3.20 -31.45 -4.39
N ILE A 197 3.04 -32.27 -3.36
CA ILE A 197 4.04 -33.28 -2.97
C ILE A 197 4.24 -34.29 -4.11
N ALA A 198 3.17 -34.76 -4.75
CA ALA A 198 3.27 -35.68 -5.88
C ALA A 198 3.98 -35.05 -7.09
N GLU A 199 3.66 -33.79 -7.41
CA GLU A 199 4.35 -33.02 -8.46
C GLU A 199 5.84 -32.88 -8.19
N THR A 200 6.19 -32.61 -6.94
CA THR A 200 7.58 -32.45 -6.48
C THR A 200 8.32 -33.78 -6.54
N ALA A 201 7.70 -34.88 -6.10
CA ALA A 201 8.30 -36.23 -6.13
C ALA A 201 8.54 -36.72 -7.57
N ILE A 202 7.67 -36.35 -8.52
CA ILE A 202 7.84 -36.64 -9.95
C ILE A 202 8.83 -35.67 -10.61
N GLY A 203 9.19 -34.57 -9.93
CA GLY A 203 10.22 -33.59 -10.30
C GLY A 203 9.81 -32.58 -11.38
N HIS A 204 8.80 -32.90 -12.18
CA HIS A 204 8.44 -32.12 -13.36
C HIS A 204 6.91 -31.95 -13.54
N GLY A 205 6.11 -32.18 -12.49
CA GLY A 205 4.66 -31.96 -12.49
C GLY A 205 3.81 -33.11 -13.05
N LEU A 206 2.49 -33.06 -12.87
CA LEU A 206 1.57 -34.14 -13.26
C LEU A 206 1.27 -34.24 -14.76
N GLY A 207 1.88 -33.38 -15.59
CA GLY A 207 1.72 -33.39 -17.06
C GLY A 207 2.46 -34.51 -17.80
N HIS A 208 3.00 -35.51 -17.11
CA HIS A 208 3.83 -36.56 -17.71
C HIS A 208 3.02 -37.63 -18.43
N PHE A 209 3.59 -38.19 -19.48
CA PHE A 209 3.10 -39.36 -20.19
C PHE A 209 4.06 -40.52 -19.96
N VAL A 210 3.53 -41.73 -19.87
CA VAL A 210 4.30 -42.96 -19.70
C VAL A 210 4.24 -43.75 -21.01
N VAL A 211 5.39 -44.18 -21.50
CA VAL A 211 5.54 -45.03 -22.69
C VAL A 211 6.36 -46.27 -22.34
N THR A 212 6.16 -47.37 -23.07
CA THR A 212 6.76 -48.67 -22.73
C THR A 212 8.07 -48.99 -23.45
N ASN A 213 8.38 -48.33 -24.57
CA ASN A 213 9.56 -48.65 -25.37
C ASN A 213 10.19 -47.39 -26.00
N GLY A 214 11.40 -47.55 -26.53
CA GLY A 214 12.16 -46.43 -27.10
C GLY A 214 11.58 -45.87 -28.40
N GLU A 215 10.92 -46.71 -29.20
CA GLU A 215 10.28 -46.28 -30.44
C GLU A 215 9.05 -45.40 -30.17
N ASP A 216 8.20 -45.80 -29.21
CA ASP A 216 7.06 -45.04 -28.73
C ASP A 216 7.51 -43.71 -28.13
N ARG A 217 8.64 -43.70 -27.40
CA ARG A 217 9.26 -42.45 -26.93
C ARG A 217 9.65 -41.54 -28.10
N ALA A 218 10.27 -42.08 -29.14
CA ALA A 218 10.65 -41.30 -30.33
C ALA A 218 9.42 -40.74 -31.06
N LEU A 219 8.36 -41.56 -31.21
CA LEU A 219 7.08 -41.12 -31.78
C LEU A 219 6.43 -40.02 -30.94
N PHE A 220 6.43 -40.18 -29.61
CA PHE A 220 5.91 -39.19 -28.68
C PHE A 220 6.68 -37.87 -28.78
N MET A 221 8.01 -37.90 -28.89
CA MET A 221 8.82 -36.70 -29.06
C MET A 221 8.51 -35.96 -30.37
N LYS A 222 8.19 -36.68 -31.46
CA LYS A 222 7.71 -36.03 -32.70
C LYS A 222 6.36 -35.35 -32.49
N LEU A 223 5.40 -36.04 -31.85
CA LEU A 223 4.10 -35.44 -31.52
C LEU A 223 4.22 -34.19 -30.63
N ARG A 224 5.17 -34.20 -29.71
CA ARG A 224 5.46 -33.07 -28.84
C ARG A 224 5.92 -31.84 -29.64
N GLN A 225 6.72 -32.05 -30.68
CA GLN A 225 7.13 -31.00 -31.61
C GLN A 225 5.94 -30.49 -32.42
N ASP A 226 5.04 -31.37 -32.89
CA ASP A 226 3.82 -30.98 -33.62
C ASP A 226 2.93 -30.04 -32.79
N VAL A 227 2.86 -30.23 -31.47
CA VAL A 227 2.04 -29.43 -30.54
C VAL A 227 2.81 -28.21 -30.00
N ASN A 228 4.05 -27.99 -30.45
CA ASN A 228 4.92 -26.90 -29.98
C ASN A 228 5.13 -26.91 -28.44
N CYS A 229 5.26 -28.11 -27.87
CA CYS A 229 5.62 -28.29 -26.47
C CYS A 229 7.14 -28.19 -26.29
N SER A 230 7.58 -27.37 -25.35
CA SER A 230 9.00 -27.26 -24.97
C SER A 230 9.49 -28.51 -24.24
N SER A 231 10.81 -28.66 -24.07
CA SER A 231 11.44 -29.79 -23.36
C SER A 231 11.05 -29.94 -21.89
N ARG A 232 10.42 -28.93 -21.29
CA ARG A 232 9.89 -28.94 -19.92
C ARG A 232 8.38 -29.22 -19.83
N GLU A 233 7.65 -29.18 -20.95
CA GLU A 233 6.18 -29.35 -20.99
C GLU A 233 5.79 -30.73 -21.52
N CYS A 234 4.76 -31.39 -20.97
CA CYS A 234 4.31 -32.71 -21.40
C CYS A 234 5.45 -33.76 -21.42
N GLY A 235 6.14 -33.92 -20.29
CA GLY A 235 7.30 -34.82 -20.21
C GLY A 235 6.93 -36.28 -20.48
N VAL A 236 7.92 -37.11 -20.81
CA VAL A 236 7.72 -38.53 -21.08
C VAL A 236 8.63 -39.39 -20.23
N LEU A 237 8.02 -40.31 -19.48
CA LEU A 237 8.67 -41.34 -18.71
C LEU A 237 8.64 -42.64 -19.52
N GLN A 238 9.80 -43.28 -19.69
CA GLN A 238 9.90 -44.57 -20.35
C GLN A 238 10.07 -45.66 -19.30
N LEU A 239 9.19 -46.66 -19.32
CA LEU A 239 9.38 -47.85 -18.51
C LEU A 239 10.56 -48.64 -19.06
N VAL A 240 11.60 -48.83 -18.23
CA VAL A 240 12.72 -49.70 -18.57
C VAL A 240 12.31 -51.11 -18.17
N SER A 241 11.95 -51.96 -19.14
CA SER A 241 11.73 -53.39 -18.89
C SER A 241 13.06 -54.06 -18.51
N ARG A 242 13.41 -54.02 -17.22
CA ARG A 242 14.43 -54.92 -16.66
C ARG A 242 13.79 -56.27 -16.36
N ILE A 243 13.37 -57.00 -17.39
CA ILE A 243 13.07 -58.42 -17.20
C ILE A 243 14.38 -59.18 -17.28
N ARG A 244 15.07 -59.26 -16.15
CA ARG A 244 15.96 -60.36 -15.80
C ARG A 244 15.93 -60.55 -14.30
N HIS A 245 14.84 -61.07 -13.75
CA HIS A 245 14.88 -61.98 -12.60
C HIS A 245 13.64 -62.88 -12.67
N THR A 246 13.86 -64.14 -13.02
CA THR A 246 13.11 -65.25 -12.44
C THR A 246 13.13 -65.05 -10.93
N LEU A 247 12.00 -64.88 -10.27
CA LEU A 247 11.72 -65.43 -8.94
C LEU A 247 10.26 -65.21 -8.56
N SER A 248 9.68 -66.35 -8.17
CA SER A 248 8.40 -66.65 -7.55
C SER A 248 7.63 -65.51 -6.88
N ASN A 249 6.34 -65.48 -7.20
CA ASN A 249 5.21 -64.95 -6.43
C ASN A 249 5.50 -64.69 -4.94
N THR A 250 5.41 -63.42 -4.53
CA THR A 250 4.60 -62.91 -3.40
C THR A 250 4.99 -61.44 -3.18
N ILE A 251 4.06 -60.50 -3.39
CA ILE A 251 4.20 -59.12 -2.90
C ILE A 251 2.98 -58.84 -2.01
N LEU A 252 3.23 -58.80 -0.70
CA LEU A 252 2.34 -58.25 0.32
C LEU A 252 2.68 -56.77 0.48
N PHE A 253 1.66 -55.90 0.44
CA PHE A 253 1.78 -54.50 0.82
C PHE A 253 1.48 -54.36 2.32
N PHE A 254 2.41 -53.74 3.06
CA PHE A 254 2.14 -53.03 4.32
C PHE A 254 2.39 -51.54 4.07
#